data_AF-A0A354EEE4-F1
#
_entry.id   AF-A0A354EEE4-F1
#
_cell.length_a   1.000
_cell.length_b   1.000
_cell.length_c   1.000
_cell.angle_alpha   90.00
_cell.angle_beta   90.00
_cell.angle_gamma   90.00
#
_symmetry.space_group_name_H-M   'P 1'
#
loop_
_entity.id
_entity.type
_entity.pdbx_description
1 polymer ?
#
loop_
_entity_poly.entity_id
_entity_poly.type
_entity_poly.pdbx_seq_one_letter_code
_entity_poly.pdbx_strand_id
1 'polypeptide(L)' 'MSETRKEIFRQLGLYSHVGMSFVLSIFIGLGIGWYLDNKVFDGRTAPYLTFIFLALGIAAGFKNLWQLTKDIKDAERK' A
#
# COMPACT_ATOMS: atom_id res chain seq x y z
N MET A 1 8.13 31.69 8.78
CA MET A 1 6.77 31.12 8.94
C MET A 1 6.10 30.70 7.62
N SER A 2 6.44 31.27 6.45
CA SER A 2 5.89 30.85 5.14
C SER A 2 6.53 29.56 4.60
N GLU A 3 7.85 29.42 4.75
CA GLU A 3 8.62 28.28 4.21
C GLU A 3 8.22 26.96 4.87
N THR A 4 8.09 26.92 6.20
CA THR A 4 7.63 25.75 6.96
C THR A 4 6.26 25.24 6.48
N ARG A 5 5.35 26.14 6.10
CA ARG A 5 4.00 25.77 5.64
C ARG A 5 4.04 25.10 4.27
N LYS A 6 4.85 25.61 3.34
CA LYS A 6 5.06 25.00 2.02
C LYS A 6 5.70 23.62 2.13
N GLU A 7 6.66 23.48 3.05
CA GLU A 7 7.37 22.22 3.27
C GLU A 7 6.46 21.15 3.88
N ILE A 8 5.63 21.51 4.87
CA ILE A 8 4.59 20.63 5.42
C ILE A 8 3.60 20.20 4.35
N PHE A 9 3.14 21.13 3.49
CA PHE A 9 2.25 20.80 2.38
C PHE A 9 2.88 19.84 1.36
N ARG A 10 4.18 20.01 1.07
CA ARG A 10 4.92 19.15 0.14
C ARG A 10 5.15 17.75 0.73
N GLN A 11 5.47 17.66 2.02
CA GLN A 11 5.59 16.39 2.73
C GLN A 11 4.23 15.67 2.81
N LEU A 12 3.15 16.37 3.14
CA LEU A 12 1.78 15.83 3.15
C LEU A 12 1.35 15.28 1.78
N GLY A 13 1.70 15.98 0.69
CA GLY A 13 1.43 15.52 -0.66
C GLY A 13 2.15 14.20 -0.99
N LEU A 14 3.42 14.09 -0.60
CA LEU A 14 4.21 12.86 -0.75
C LEU A 14 3.63 11.70 0.07
N TYR A 15 3.28 11.93 1.33
CA TYR A 15 2.66 10.90 2.17
C TYR A 15 1.30 10.44 1.65
N SER A 16 0.48 11.38 1.15
CA SER A 16 -0.84 11.07 0.58
C SER A 16 -0.73 10.18 -0.65
N HIS A 17 0.23 10.46 -1.55
CA HIS A 17 0.46 9.62 -2.73
C HIS A 17 0.78 8.17 -2.35
N VAL A 18 1.63 7.98 -1.34
CA VAL A 18 2.04 6.66 -0.88
C VAL A 18 0.90 5.90 -0.22
N GLY A 19 0.12 6.56 0.62
CA GLY A 19 -1.09 5.98 1.20
C GLY A 19 -2.11 5.58 0.12
N MET A 20 -2.27 6.41 -0.92
CA MET A 20 -3.18 6.12 -2.02
C MET A 20 -2.71 4.90 -2.83
N SER A 21 -1.42 4.81 -3.16
CA SER A 21 -0.85 3.63 -3.83
C SER A 21 -0.94 2.36 -2.99
N PHE A 22 -0.78 2.48 -1.66
CA PHE A 22 -0.94 1.38 -0.71
C PHE A 22 -2.36 0.79 -0.76
N VAL A 23 -3.35 1.67 -0.63
CA VAL A 23 -4.76 1.30 -0.66
C VAL A 23 -5.14 0.70 -2.02
N LEU A 24 -4.70 1.30 -3.13
CA LEU A 24 -4.92 0.76 -4.47
C LEU A 24 -4.33 -0.65 -4.64
N SER A 25 -3.12 -0.91 -4.11
CA SER A 25 -2.49 -2.22 -4.16
C SER A 25 -3.30 -3.27 -3.38
N ILE A 26 -3.83 -2.91 -2.22
CA ILE A 26 -4.72 -3.78 -1.44
C ILE A 26 -6.00 -4.08 -2.23
N PHE A 27 -6.66 -3.06 -2.80
CA PHE A 27 -7.88 -3.26 -3.60
C PHE A 27 -7.65 -4.19 -4.79
N ILE A 28 -6.52 -4.07 -5.48
CA ILE A 28 -6.17 -4.95 -6.59
C ILE A 28 -5.93 -6.38 -6.09
N GLY A 29 -5.17 -6.56 -5.00
CA GLY A 29 -4.92 -7.88 -4.41
C GLY A 29 -6.21 -8.56 -3.93
N LEU A 30 -7.08 -7.81 -3.24
CA LEU A 30 -8.36 -8.29 -2.75
C LEU A 30 -9.33 -8.60 -3.89
N GLY A 31 -9.37 -7.75 -4.94
CA GLY A 31 -10.21 -7.97 -6.12
C GLY A 31 -9.80 -9.22 -6.91
N ILE A 32 -8.49 -9.42 -7.14
CA ILE A 32 -7.96 -10.62 -7.80
C ILE A 32 -8.18 -11.85 -6.90
N GLY A 33 -7.90 -11.72 -5.61
CA GLY A 33 -8.07 -12.78 -4.62
C GLY A 33 -9.52 -13.23 -4.50
N TRP A 34 -10.48 -12.31 -4.52
CA TRP A 34 -11.92 -12.60 -4.51
C TRP A 34 -12.38 -13.23 -5.82
N TYR A 35 -11.91 -12.72 -6.96
CA TYR A 35 -12.26 -13.27 -8.27
C TYR A 35 -11.77 -14.71 -8.44
N LEU A 36 -10.55 -15.03 -8.01
CA LEU A 36 -10.05 -16.41 -8.04
C LEU A 36 -10.78 -17.32 -7.05
N ASP A 37 -11.07 -16.85 -5.82
CA ASP A 37 -11.78 -17.65 -4.82
C ASP A 37 -13.21 -17.99 -5.29
N ASN A 38 -13.90 -17.01 -5.89
CA ASN A 38 -15.27 -17.17 -6.38
C ASN A 38 -15.34 -17.98 -7.69
N LYS A 39 -14.33 -17.87 -8.59
CA LYS A 39 -14.38 -18.49 -9.93
C LYS A 39 -13.68 -19.85 -10.02
N VAL A 40 -12.65 -20.10 -9.21
CA VAL A 40 -11.82 -21.32 -9.29
C VAL A 40 -12.20 -22.33 -8.21
N PHE A 41 -12.64 -21.88 -7.03
CA PHE A 41 -12.90 -22.76 -5.88
C PHE A 41 -14.38 -22.98 -5.57
N ASP A 42 -15.31 -22.39 -6.33
CA ASP A 42 -16.76 -22.62 -6.29
C ASP A 42 -17.35 -22.58 -4.85
N GLY A 43 -16.75 -21.74 -3.98
CA GLY A 43 -17.15 -21.57 -2.58
C GLY A 43 -16.86 -22.76 -1.64
N ARG A 44 -16.12 -23.79 -2.08
CA ARG A 44 -15.88 -25.02 -1.27
C ARG A 44 -14.67 -24.99 -0.35
N THR A 45 -13.76 -24.04 -0.52
CA THR A 45 -12.55 -23.95 0.30
C THR A 45 -12.50 -22.54 0.89
N ALA A 46 -12.31 -22.43 2.20
CA ALA A 46 -12.18 -21.15 2.90
C ALA A 46 -11.18 -20.22 2.16
N PRO A 47 -11.29 -18.88 2.28
CA PRO A 47 -10.69 -17.92 1.35
C PRO A 47 -9.17 -17.75 1.57
N TYR A 48 -8.43 -18.86 1.54
CA TYR A 48 -6.99 -18.92 1.73
C TYR A 48 -6.27 -18.15 0.64
N LEU A 49 -6.77 -18.21 -0.60
CA LEU A 49 -6.16 -17.50 -1.71
C LEU A 49 -6.37 -15.98 -1.60
N THR A 50 -7.57 -15.56 -1.19
CA THR A 50 -7.84 -14.16 -0.88
C THR A 50 -6.95 -13.68 0.28
N PHE A 51 -6.73 -14.49 1.30
CA PHE A 51 -5.81 -14.18 2.40
C PHE A 51 -4.35 -14.06 1.93
N ILE A 52 -3.87 -14.94 1.04
CA ILE A 52 -2.52 -14.86 0.48
C ILE A 52 -2.36 -13.62 -0.40
N PHE A 53 -3.33 -13.33 -1.28
CA PHE A 53 -3.29 -12.14 -2.13
C PHE A 53 -3.46 -10.84 -1.33
N LEU A 54 -4.26 -10.87 -0.27
CA LEU A 54 -4.36 -9.77 0.68
C LEU A 54 -3.03 -9.55 1.40
N ALA A 55 -2.40 -10.62 1.90
CA ALA A 55 -1.09 -10.55 2.53
C ALA A 55 -0.01 -10.05 1.56
N LEU A 56 -0.05 -10.47 0.29
CA LEU A 56 0.83 -9.96 -0.76
C LEU A 56 0.57 -8.49 -1.08
N GLY A 57 -0.69 -8.06 -1.17
CA GLY A 57 -1.05 -6.65 -1.37
C GLY A 57 -0.59 -5.76 -0.22
N ILE A 58 -0.81 -6.21 1.02
CA ILE A 58 -0.29 -5.54 2.23
C ILE A 58 1.24 -5.53 2.21
N ALA A 59 1.91 -6.64 1.92
CA ALA A 59 3.37 -6.71 1.89
C ALA A 59 3.98 -5.82 0.81
N ALA A 60 3.41 -5.79 -0.39
CA ALA A 60 3.85 -4.93 -1.48
C ALA A 60 3.68 -3.44 -1.13
N GLY A 61 2.52 -3.10 -0.56
CA GLY A 61 2.27 -1.76 -0.08
C GLY A 61 3.20 -1.36 1.09
N PHE A 62 3.45 -2.26 2.03
CA PHE A 62 4.29 -2.01 3.19
C PHE A 62 5.76 -1.84 2.77
N LYS A 63 6.23 -2.62 1.79
CA LYS A 63 7.54 -2.43 1.17
C LYS A 63 7.69 -1.02 0.57
N ASN A 64 6.66 -0.50 -0.09
CA ASN A 64 6.66 0.85 -0.65
C ASN A 64 6.73 1.92 0.45
N LEU A 65 5.99 1.74 1.55
CA LEU A 65 6.02 2.62 2.71
C LEU A 65 7.39 2.61 3.41
N TRP A 66 8.00 1.43 3.54
CA TRP A 66 9.29 1.26 4.20
C TRP A 66 10.43 1.88 3.41
N GLN A 67 10.40 1.75 2.07
CA GLN A 67 11.32 2.43 1.16
C GLN A 67 11.24 3.95 1.35
N LEU A 68 10.03 4.51 1.38
CA LEU A 68 9.82 5.95 1.54
C LEU A 68 10.30 6.46 2.90
N THR A 69 10.03 5.70 3.96
CA THR A 69 10.48 6.03 5.33
C THR A 69 12.01 6.08 5.39
N LYS A 70 12.69 5.17 4.68
CA LYS A 70 14.14 5.19 4.55
C LYS A 70 14.63 6.43 3.79
N ASP A 71 14.00 6.74 2.65
CA ASP A 71 14.38 7.88 1.82
C ASP A 71 14.16 9.22 2.56
N ILE A 72 13.08 9.36 3.32
CA ILE A 72 12.84 10.54 4.17
C ILE A 72 13.90 10.65 5.26
N LYS A 73 14.21 9.56 5.93
CA LYS A 73 15.20 9.53 7.02
C LYS A 73 16.62 9.82 6.52
N ASP A 74 16.95 9.41 5.30
CA ASP A 74 18.22 9.72 4.65
C ASP A 74 18.27 11.16 4.12
N ALA A 75 17.13 11.73 3.70
CA ALA A 75 17.02 13.15 3.32
C ALA A 75 17.14 14.09 4.53
N GLU A 76 16.72 13.65 5.72
CA GLU A 76 16.87 14.41 6.97
C GLU A 76 18.31 14.38 7.53
N ARG A 77 19.15 13.45 7.05
CA ARG A 77 20.52 13.24 7.55
C ARG A 77 21.62 13.89 6.70
N LYS A 78 21.28 14.58 5.60
CA LYS A 78 22.18 15.33 4.72
C LYS A 78 21.87 16.82 4.78
#